data_AF-A0A1H0ZHL9-F1
#
_entry.id   AF-A0A1H0ZHL9-F1
#
_cell.length_a   1.000
_cell.length_b   1.000
_cell.length_c   1.000
_cell.angle_alpha   90.00
_cell.angle_beta   90.00
_cell.angle_gamma   90.00
#
_symmetry.space_group_name_H-M   'P 1'
#
loop_
_entity.id
_entity.type
_entity.pdbx_description
1 polymer ?
#
loop_
_entity_poly.entity_id
_entity_poly.type
_entity_poly.pdbx_seq_one_letter_code
_entity_poly.pdbx_strand_id
1 'polypeptide(L)'
;MIKRWLIALAVHALACFLFLVLNDIGVHYYKQIYGGFTARGVASGAIFWLVFDVMVIFSLVIVFVPRLKHKLMINGALVALIIYWLMPDHPVRTMFFSPLAGGLTFLAIMLAHWLGRLNVFNKDQS
;
A
#
# COMPACT_ATOMS: atom_id res chain seq x y z
N MET A 1 -9.75 -11.99 20.01
CA MET A 1 -9.55 -10.59 19.57
C MET A 1 -8.12 -10.33 19.09
N ILE A 2 -7.09 -10.52 19.91
CA ILE A 2 -5.67 -10.31 19.56
C ILE A 2 -5.20 -11.02 18.27
N LYS A 3 -5.60 -12.28 18.05
CA LYS A 3 -5.23 -13.04 16.83
C LYS A 3 -5.65 -12.34 15.53
N ARG A 4 -6.81 -11.67 15.52
CA ARG A 4 -7.33 -10.96 14.33
C ARG A 4 -6.51 -9.69 14.02
N TRP A 5 -6.04 -9.01 15.07
CA TRP A 5 -5.17 -7.84 14.96
C TRP A 5 -3.78 -8.21 14.45
N LEU A 6 -3.21 -9.30 14.96
CA LEU A 6 -1.92 -9.83 14.50
C LEU A 6 -1.97 -10.25 13.03
N ILE A 7 -3.04 -10.93 12.59
CA ILE A 7 -3.21 -11.29 11.18
C ILE A 7 -3.34 -10.05 10.31
N ALA A 8 -4.15 -9.06 10.70
CA ALA A 8 -4.29 -7.82 9.94
C ALA A 8 -2.93 -7.09 9.84
N LEU A 9 -2.19 -7.00 10.94
CA LEU A 9 -0.87 -6.37 10.96
C LEU A 9 0.14 -7.11 10.07
N ALA A 10 0.16 -8.45 10.11
CA ALA A 10 1.00 -9.27 9.25
C ALA A 10 0.66 -9.08 7.76
N VAL A 11 -0.63 -9.00 7.40
CA VAL A 11 -1.08 -8.78 6.02
C VAL A 11 -0.69 -7.37 5.53
N HIS A 12 -0.84 -6.35 6.36
CA HIS A 12 -0.42 -4.99 6.01
C HIS A 12 1.11 -4.85 5.96
N ALA A 13 1.85 -5.53 6.84
CA ALA A 13 3.30 -5.61 6.79
C ALA A 13 3.78 -6.30 5.51
N LEU A 14 3.12 -7.40 5.11
CA LEU A 14 3.38 -8.07 3.83
C LEU A 14 3.11 -7.14 2.64
N ALA A 15 2.03 -6.35 2.67
CA ALA A 15 1.74 -5.36 1.63
C ALA A 15 2.83 -4.27 1.55
N CYS A 16 3.34 -3.80 2.68
CA CYS A 16 4.46 -2.86 2.72
C CYS A 16 5.74 -3.49 2.15
N PHE A 17 6.02 -4.75 2.50
CA PHE A 17 7.17 -5.47 1.95
C PHE A 17 7.05 -5.68 0.43
N LEU A 18 5.86 -6.05 -0.05
CA LEU A 18 5.56 -6.16 -1.49
C LEU A 18 5.75 -4.82 -2.21
N PHE A 19 5.41 -3.71 -1.58
CA PHE A 19 5.64 -2.38 -2.15
C PHE A 19 7.13 -2.13 -2.42
N LEU A 20 8.01 -2.49 -1.49
CA LEU A 20 9.47 -2.37 -1.66
C LEU A 20 9.95 -3.22 -2.86
N VAL A 21 9.56 -4.50 -2.91
CA VAL A 21 9.97 -5.44 -3.95
C VAL A 21 9.44 -5.04 -5.33
N LEU A 22 8.16 -4.69 -5.43
CA LEU A 22 7.52 -4.26 -6.68
C LEU A 22 8.09 -2.93 -7.17
N ASN A 23 8.47 -2.03 -6.26
CA ASN A 23 9.15 -0.80 -6.63
C ASN A 23 10.51 -1.08 -7.26
N ASP A 24 11.34 -1.91 -6.63
CA ASP A 24 12.66 -2.27 -7.16
C ASP A 24 12.57 -2.94 -8.55
N ILE A 25 11.63 -3.87 -8.71
CA ILE A 25 11.35 -4.51 -10.01
C ILE A 25 10.91 -3.46 -11.04
N GLY A 26 9.97 -2.58 -10.67
CA GLY A 26 9.48 -1.53 -11.55
C GLY A 26 10.58 -0.56 -11.98
N VAL A 27 11.45 -0.16 -11.06
CA VAL A 27 12.61 0.71 -11.35
C VAL A 27 13.62 0.00 -12.24
N HIS A 28 13.90 -1.28 -12.00
CA HIS A 28 14.81 -2.06 -12.83
C HIS A 28 14.29 -2.19 -14.26
N TYR A 29 13.02 -2.56 -14.42
CA TYR A 29 12.35 -2.68 -15.71
C TYR A 29 12.29 -1.34 -16.46
N TYR A 30 11.96 -0.26 -15.75
CA TYR A 30 11.92 1.08 -16.33
C TYR A 30 13.29 1.51 -16.89
N LYS A 31 14.37 1.27 -16.13
CA LYS A 31 15.73 1.57 -16.56
C LYS A 31 16.16 0.78 -17.80
N GLN A 32 15.72 -0.47 -17.93
CA GLN A 32 16.02 -1.30 -19.10
C GLN A 32 15.36 -0.79 -20.38
N ILE A 33 14.14 -0.25 -20.29
CA ILE A 33 13.37 0.17 -21.47
C ILE A 33 13.64 1.62 -21.86
N TYR A 34 13.71 2.53 -20.88
CA TYR A 34 13.75 3.97 -21.13
C TYR A 34 15.11 4.62 -20.86
N GLY A 35 16.11 3.83 -20.43
CA GLY A 35 17.41 4.35 -20.00
C GLY A 35 17.40 4.89 -18.56
N GLY A 36 18.60 5.16 -18.02
CA GLY A 36 18.78 5.62 -16.64
C GLY A 36 18.02 6.91 -16.31
N PHE A 37 17.73 7.15 -15.02
CA PHE A 37 17.17 8.42 -14.55
C PHE A 37 18.20 9.56 -14.70
N THR A 38 18.40 10.09 -15.90
CA THR A 38 19.53 10.94 -16.31
C THR A 38 19.60 12.35 -15.68
N ALA A 39 18.84 12.68 -14.63
CA ALA A 39 19.02 13.95 -13.90
C ALA A 39 18.48 14.02 -12.45
N ARG A 40 17.60 13.09 -12.03
CA ARG A 40 16.85 13.21 -10.76
C ARG A 40 17.01 12.03 -9.79
N GLY A 41 18.05 11.21 -9.95
CA GLY A 41 18.27 9.97 -9.19
C GLY A 41 18.23 10.10 -7.66
N VAL A 42 18.73 11.20 -7.09
CA VAL A 42 18.75 11.44 -5.62
C VAL A 42 17.37 11.87 -5.09
N ALA A 43 16.62 12.67 -5.87
CA ALA A 43 15.23 13.01 -5.55
C ALA A 43 14.25 11.85 -5.79
N SER A 44 14.65 10.82 -6.55
CA SER A 44 13.86 9.60 -6.76
C SER A 44 13.69 8.79 -5.48
N GLY A 45 14.75 8.66 -4.68
CA GLY A 45 14.70 7.90 -3.43
C GLY A 45 13.85 8.59 -2.36
N ALA A 46 13.97 9.92 -2.22
CA ALA A 46 13.21 10.66 -1.21
C ALA A 46 11.69 10.56 -1.41
N ILE A 47 11.22 10.63 -2.66
CA ILE A 47 9.78 10.49 -2.98
C ILE A 47 9.29 9.06 -2.73
N PHE A 48 10.11 8.05 -3.05
CA PHE A 48 9.79 6.67 -2.73
C PHE A 48 9.59 6.47 -1.23
N TRP A 49 10.55 6.92 -0.40
CA TRP A 49 10.46 6.81 1.05
C TRP A 49 9.25 7.55 1.61
N LEU A 50 8.95 8.73 1.08
CA LEU A 50 7.76 9.49 1.50
C LEU A 50 6.46 8.75 1.17
N VAL A 51 6.31 8.20 -0.04
CA VAL A 51 5.13 7.40 -0.40
C VAL A 51 5.02 6.15 0.46
N PHE A 52 6.16 5.51 0.74
CA PHE A 52 6.22 4.34 1.62
C PHE A 52 5.78 4.68 3.05
N ASP A 53 6.31 5.75 3.63
CA ASP A 53 5.94 6.20 4.99
C ASP A 53 4.44 6.53 5.08
N VAL A 54 3.90 7.23 4.08
CA VAL A 54 2.46 7.53 4.00
C VAL A 54 1.66 6.22 3.91
N MET A 55 2.07 5.25 3.09
CA MET A 55 1.42 3.94 3.01
C MET A 55 1.45 3.20 4.34
N VAL A 56 2.58 3.23 5.07
CA VAL A 56 2.73 2.59 6.38
C VAL A 56 1.82 3.25 7.41
N ILE A 57 1.82 4.58 7.51
CA ILE A 57 0.97 5.34 8.43
C ILE A 57 -0.50 5.02 8.17
N PHE A 58 -0.94 5.08 6.92
CA PHE A 58 -2.33 4.78 6.56
C PHE A 58 -2.67 3.31 6.84
N SER A 59 -1.76 2.38 6.56
CA SER A 59 -1.95 0.95 6.86
C SER A 59 -2.11 0.70 8.36
N LEU A 60 -1.30 1.35 9.20
CA LEU A 60 -1.45 1.28 10.67
C LEU A 60 -2.83 1.80 11.11
N VAL A 61 -3.26 2.96 10.61
CA VAL A 61 -4.59 3.51 10.90
C VAL A 61 -5.69 2.55 10.46
N ILE A 62 -5.58 1.96 9.27
CA ILE A 62 -6.55 1.00 8.70
C ILE A 62 -6.66 -0.27 9.54
N VAL A 63 -5.57 -0.72 10.17
CA VAL A 63 -5.60 -1.87 11.09
C VAL A 63 -6.56 -1.58 12.24
N PHE A 64 -6.50 -0.37 12.83
CA PHE A 64 -7.34 0.08 13.96
C PHE A 64 -8.81 0.31 13.68
N VAL A 65 -9.19 0.41 12.40
CA VAL A 65 -10.56 0.70 12.01
C VAL A 65 -11.40 -0.58 11.97
N PRO A 66 -12.55 -0.67 12.67
CA PRO A 66 -13.36 -1.90 12.68
C PRO A 66 -14.25 -2.05 11.43
N ARG A 67 -14.66 -0.94 10.81
CA ARG A 67 -15.64 -0.93 9.70
C ARG A 67 -14.96 -0.95 8.34
N LEU A 68 -15.33 -1.92 7.49
CA LEU A 68 -14.79 -2.08 6.13
C LEU A 68 -14.98 -0.81 5.27
N LYS A 69 -16.16 -0.17 5.34
CA LYS A 69 -16.43 1.09 4.61
C LYS A 69 -15.40 2.18 4.93
N HIS A 70 -15.03 2.33 6.20
CA HIS A 70 -14.07 3.35 6.62
C HIS A 70 -12.65 2.99 6.16
N LYS A 71 -12.28 1.70 6.17
CA LYS A 71 -10.99 1.24 5.60
C LYS A 71 -10.87 1.60 4.13
N LEU A 72 -11.93 1.39 3.35
CA LEU A 72 -11.96 1.73 1.93
C LEU A 72 -11.90 3.25 1.69
N MET A 73 -12.59 4.05 2.52
CA MET A 73 -12.48 5.51 2.45
C MET A 73 -11.05 5.99 2.76
N ILE A 74 -10.39 5.42 3.77
CA ILE A 74 -9.01 5.76 4.11
C ILE A 74 -8.04 5.33 3.00
N ASN A 75 -8.26 4.17 2.38
CA ASN A 75 -7.49 3.76 1.20
C ASN A 75 -7.71 4.71 0.00
N GLY A 76 -8.95 5.13 -0.23
CA GLY A 76 -9.26 6.14 -1.25
C GLY A 76 -8.57 7.47 -0.97
N ALA A 77 -8.54 7.90 0.30
CA ALA A 77 -7.83 9.10 0.73
C ALA A 77 -6.31 8.98 0.54
N LEU A 78 -5.71 7.80 0.80
CA LEU A 78 -4.31 7.52 0.50
C LEU A 78 -4.01 7.74 -0.99
N VAL A 79 -4.80 7.14 -1.87
CA VAL A 79 -4.63 7.27 -3.33
C VAL A 79 -4.84 8.71 -3.79
N ALA A 80 -5.88 9.38 -3.30
CA ALA A 80 -6.15 10.77 -3.61
C ALA A 80 -5.03 11.70 -3.14
N LEU A 81 -4.46 11.44 -1.95
CA LEU A 81 -3.33 12.20 -1.41
C LEU A 81 -2.08 12.02 -2.29
N ILE A 82 -1.75 10.78 -2.66
CA ILE A 82 -0.63 10.49 -3.57
C ILE A 82 -0.84 11.21 -4.90
N ILE A 83 -2.06 11.18 -5.46
CA ILE A 83 -2.38 11.87 -6.71
C ILE A 83 -2.20 13.38 -6.55
N TYR A 84 -2.83 13.98 -5.54
CA TYR A 84 -2.77 15.42 -5.31
C TYR A 84 -1.34 15.93 -5.14
N TRP A 85 -0.50 15.16 -4.45
CA TRP A 85 0.86 15.59 -4.10
C TRP A 85 1.88 15.33 -5.21
N LEU A 86 1.77 14.21 -5.93
CA LEU A 86 2.75 13.82 -6.95
C LEU A 86 2.35 14.23 -8.38
N MET A 87 1.07 14.45 -8.67
CA MET A 87 0.60 14.76 -10.04
C MET A 87 1.15 16.08 -10.60
N PRO A 88 1.25 17.19 -9.83
CA PRO A 88 1.73 18.47 -10.35
C PRO A 88 3.19 18.40 -10.83
N ASP A 89 4.06 17.75 -10.06
CA ASP A 89 5.51 17.77 -10.30
C ASP A 89 6.03 16.48 -10.97
N HIS A 90 5.35 15.35 -10.76
CA HIS A 90 5.80 14.01 -11.10
C HIS A 90 4.67 13.08 -11.60
N PRO A 91 4.03 13.38 -12.73
CA PRO A 91 2.87 12.64 -13.23
C PRO A 91 3.16 11.16 -13.51
N VAL A 92 4.32 10.83 -14.08
CA VAL A 92 4.73 9.43 -14.33
C VAL A 92 4.87 8.63 -13.04
N ARG A 93 5.43 9.26 -11.99
CA ARG A 93 5.56 8.62 -10.66
C ARG A 93 4.20 8.43 -10.03
N THR A 94 3.29 9.38 -10.20
CA THR A 94 1.91 9.28 -9.72
C THR A 94 1.23 8.04 -10.28
N MET A 95 1.32 7.83 -11.60
CA MET A 95 0.72 6.69 -12.29
C MET A 95 1.30 5.36 -11.82
N PHE A 96 2.56 5.32 -11.40
CA PHE A 96 3.18 4.12 -10.84
C PHE A 96 2.80 3.90 -9.37
N PHE A 97 2.96 4.92 -8.52
CA PHE A 97 2.81 4.78 -7.07
C PHE A 97 1.35 4.72 -6.61
N SER A 98 0.41 5.42 -7.25
CA SER A 98 -0.98 5.44 -6.80
C SER A 98 -1.67 4.07 -6.91
N PRO A 99 -1.61 3.33 -8.04
CA PRO A 99 -2.20 1.99 -8.10
C PRO A 99 -1.39 0.97 -7.31
N LEU A 100 -0.07 1.16 -7.14
CA LEU A 100 0.77 0.23 -6.40
C LEU A 100 0.52 0.34 -4.89
N ALA A 101 0.57 1.53 -4.31
CA ALA A 101 0.25 1.77 -2.89
C ALA A 101 -1.24 1.49 -2.59
N GLY A 102 -2.14 2.03 -3.41
CA GLY A 102 -3.57 1.88 -3.24
C GLY A 102 -4.07 0.46 -3.48
N GLY A 103 -3.53 -0.22 -4.48
CA GLY A 103 -3.86 -1.60 -4.82
C GLY A 103 -3.38 -2.58 -3.76
N LEU A 104 -2.12 -2.46 -3.29
CA LEU A 104 -1.60 -3.31 -2.23
C LEU A 104 -2.37 -3.12 -0.92
N THR A 105 -2.67 -1.87 -0.55
CA THR A 105 -3.43 -1.56 0.66
C THR A 105 -4.88 -2.04 0.56
N PHE A 106 -5.50 -1.91 -0.62
CA PHE A 106 -6.83 -2.46 -0.90
C PHE A 106 -6.86 -4.00 -0.79
N LEU A 107 -5.91 -4.68 -1.43
CA LEU A 107 -5.76 -6.13 -1.34
C LEU A 107 -5.55 -6.58 0.11
N ALA A 108 -4.70 -5.87 0.86
CA ALA A 108 -4.50 -6.14 2.28
C ALA A 108 -5.79 -6.03 3.09
N ILE A 109 -6.60 -4.99 2.85
CA ILE A 109 -7.91 -4.82 3.49
C ILE A 109 -8.83 -6.00 3.15
N MET A 110 -8.92 -6.39 1.87
CA MET A 110 -9.77 -7.49 1.44
C MET A 110 -9.32 -8.82 2.03
N LEU A 111 -8.03 -9.12 2.01
CA LEU A 111 -7.45 -10.34 2.53
C LEU A 111 -7.65 -10.43 4.05
N ALA A 112 -7.39 -9.35 4.79
CA ALA A 112 -7.64 -9.29 6.22
C ALA A 112 -9.13 -9.41 6.57
N HIS A 113 -10.02 -8.85 5.74
CA HIS A 113 -11.47 -9.00 5.92
C HIS A 113 -11.93 -10.44 5.65
N TRP A 114 -11.40 -11.07 4.60
CA TRP A 114 -11.72 -12.44 4.23
C TRP A 114 -11.22 -13.45 5.26
N LEU A 115 -9.95 -13.35 5.69
CA LEU A 115 -9.38 -14.14 6.78
C LEU A 115 -10.11 -13.90 8.11
N GLY A 116 -10.52 -12.66 8.38
CA GLY A 116 -11.34 -12.33 9.54
C GLY A 116 -12.72 -12.99 9.51
N ARG A 117 -13.32 -13.15 8.31
CA ARG A 117 -14.59 -13.85 8.12
C ARG A 117 -14.43 -15.36 8.28
N LEU A 118 -13.37 -15.95 7.72
CA LEU A 118 -13.08 -17.38 7.87
C LEU A 118 -12.85 -17.80 9.34
N ASN A 119 -12.14 -16.97 10.12
CA ASN A 119 -11.95 -17.23 11.55
C ASN A 119 -13.24 -17.10 12.39
N VAL A 120 -14.29 -16.46 11.87
CA VAL A 120 -15.61 -16.44 12.50
C VAL A 120 -16.35 -17.75 12.21
N PHE A 121 -16.28 -18.28 10.98
CA PHE A 121 -16.89 -19.57 10.62
C PHE A 121 -16.27 -20.78 11.34
N ASN A 122 -14.98 -20.72 11.70
CA ASN A 122 -14.33 -21.81 12.43
C ASN A 122 -14.69 -21.85 13.93
N LYS A 123 -15.46 -20.88 14.43
CA LYS A 123 -15.85 -20.80 15.85
C LYS A 123 -17.21 -21.43 16.16
N ASP A 124 -17.98 -21.79 15.13
CA ASP A 124 -19.29 -22.44 15.24
C ASP A 124 -19.23 -23.97 15.05
N GLN A 125 -18.02 -24.55 15.08
CA GLN A 125 -17.76 -25.99 14.88
C GLN A 125 -17.08 -26.67 16.09
N SER A 126 -17.03 -26.02 17.26
CA SER A 126 -16.52 -26.63 18.51
C SER A 126 -17.52 -26.53 19.65
#